data_AF-A0A7T8GS96-F1
#
_entry.id   AF-A0A7T8GS96-F1
#
_cell.length_a   1.000
_cell.length_b   1.000
_cell.length_c   1.000
_cell.angle_alpha   90.00
_cell.angle_beta   90.00
_cell.angle_gamma   90.00
#
_symmetry.space_group_name_H-M   'P 1'
#
loop_
_entity.id
_entity.type
_entity.pdbx_description
1 polymer ?
#
loop_
_entity_poly.entity_id
_entity_poly.type
_entity_poly.pdbx_seq_one_letter_code
_entity_poly.pdbx_strand_id
1 'polypeptide(L)'
;MGRTTAYLWPFLLNMFLALGFCNLAGTAWYFRDWRWIIAATAIPPLLTLFYFPFMDESFRWLLSKKRYAEAETVLRRIARINGRTFPEDLSRFKVMRKDANDDSTKEESFFDLFRSSSMRFRSIVLYYAWFVASLLYYGITLHSTAISGCLLEFSIGLDCG
;
A
#
# COMPACT_ATOMS: atom_id res chain seq x y z
N MET A 1 -4.36 19.23 11.91
CA MET A 1 -4.75 18.26 10.87
C MET A 1 -5.32 17.05 11.59
N GLY A 2 -6.64 16.89 11.55
CA GLY A 2 -7.41 16.18 12.58
C GLY A 2 -7.44 14.66 12.42
N ARG A 3 -7.69 13.97 13.55
CA ARG A 3 -7.84 12.50 13.70
C ARG A 3 -8.78 11.84 12.67
N THR A 4 -9.63 12.60 11.98
CA THR A 4 -10.53 12.13 10.92
C THR A 4 -9.79 11.69 9.65
N THR A 5 -8.64 12.29 9.31
CA THR A 5 -7.88 11.88 8.11
C THR A 5 -7.28 10.46 8.23
N ALA A 6 -7.11 9.96 9.46
CA ALA A 6 -6.55 8.64 9.71
C ALA A 6 -7.50 7.49 9.34
N TYR A 7 -8.83 7.70 9.41
CA TYR A 7 -9.83 6.69 9.06
C TYR A 7 -10.26 6.77 7.59
N LEU A 8 -10.16 7.96 6.98
CA LEU A 8 -10.47 8.15 5.56
C LEU A 8 -9.53 7.35 4.66
N TRP A 9 -8.25 7.23 5.03
CA TRP A 9 -7.28 6.52 4.21
C TRP A 9 -7.56 5.00 4.10
N PRO A 10 -7.71 4.24 5.20
CA PRO A 10 -8.15 2.85 5.15
C PRO A 10 -9.49 2.66 4.43
N PHE A 11 -10.43 3.59 4.59
CA PHE A 11 -11.72 3.54 3.93
C PHE A 11 -11.58 3.63 2.41
N LEU A 12 -10.82 4.61 1.91
CA LEU A 12 -10.55 4.76 0.48
C LEU A 12 -9.87 3.51 -0.11
N LEU A 13 -8.89 2.93 0.60
CA LEU A 13 -8.25 1.68 0.18
C LEU A 13 -9.24 0.51 0.07
N ASN A 14 -10.16 0.38 1.02
CA ASN A 14 -11.20 -0.65 0.96
C ASN A 14 -12.18 -0.43 -0.21
N MET A 15 -12.50 0.83 -0.56
CA MET A 15 -13.33 1.11 -1.73
C MET A 15 -12.65 0.66 -3.03
N PHE A 16 -11.35 0.93 -3.18
CA PHE A 16 -10.59 0.44 -4.35
C PHE A 16 -10.57 -1.09 -4.43
N LEU A 17 -10.43 -1.76 -3.28
CA LEU A 17 -10.48 -3.23 -3.23
C LEU A 17 -11.86 -3.77 -3.65
N ALA A 18 -12.95 -3.18 -3.14
CA ALA A 18 -14.31 -3.55 -3.50
C ALA A 18 -14.58 -3.37 -5.01
N LEU A 19 -14.15 -2.23 -5.57
CA LEU A 19 -14.24 -1.98 -7.02
C LEU A 19 -13.44 -3.01 -7.83
N GLY A 20 -12.28 -3.45 -7.33
CA GLY A 20 -11.50 -4.52 -7.93
C GLY A 20 -12.27 -5.84 -8.01
N PHE A 21 -12.95 -6.24 -6.92
CA PHE A 21 -13.80 -7.43 -6.93
C PHE A 21 -15.00 -7.31 -7.86
N CYS A 22 -15.66 -6.14 -7.90
CA CYS A 22 -16.76 -5.90 -8.84
C CYS A 22 -16.29 -5.99 -10.30
N ASN A 23 -15.11 -5.45 -10.61
CA ASN A 23 -14.51 -5.56 -11.95
C ASN A 23 -14.19 -7.01 -12.31
N LEU A 24 -13.60 -7.77 -11.38
CA LEU A 24 -13.33 -9.19 -11.58
C LEU A 24 -14.62 -10.00 -11.81
N ALA A 25 -15.66 -9.76 -11.01
CA ALA A 25 -16.94 -10.44 -11.15
C ALA A 25 -17.64 -10.10 -12.48
N GLY A 26 -17.64 -8.82 -12.86
CA GLY A 26 -18.23 -8.37 -14.13
C GLY A 26 -17.52 -8.95 -15.35
N THR A 27 -16.18 -8.97 -15.33
CA THR A 27 -15.38 -9.55 -16.43
C THR A 27 -15.52 -11.07 -16.50
N ALA A 28 -15.61 -11.77 -15.36
CA ALA A 28 -15.85 -13.21 -15.31
C ALA A 28 -17.26 -13.60 -15.78
N TRP A 29 -18.26 -12.73 -15.61
CA TRP A 29 -19.60 -12.96 -16.15
C TRP A 29 -19.66 -12.81 -17.68
N TYR A 30 -18.92 -11.85 -18.22
CA TYR A 30 -18.94 -11.56 -19.66
C TYR A 30 -18.03 -12.48 -20.48
N PHE A 31 -16.82 -12.76 -20.00
CA PHE A 31 -15.84 -13.59 -20.70
C PHE A 31 -15.76 -14.98 -20.10
N ARG A 32 -15.84 -16.02 -20.95
CA ARG A 32 -15.68 -17.41 -20.52
C ARG A 32 -14.22 -17.88 -20.51
N ASP A 33 -13.35 -17.20 -21.28
CA ASP A 33 -11.93 -17.52 -21.38
C ASP A 33 -11.11 -16.72 -20.35
N TRP A 34 -10.33 -17.45 -19.55
CA TRP A 34 -9.47 -16.88 -18.50
C TRP A 34 -8.47 -15.82 -19.00
N ARG A 35 -8.02 -15.94 -20.26
CA ARG A 35 -7.10 -14.98 -20.90
C ARG A 35 -7.71 -13.59 -21.02
N TRP A 36 -8.97 -13.51 -21.44
CA TRP A 36 -9.68 -12.25 -21.61
C TRP A 36 -10.07 -11.64 -20.26
N ILE A 37 -10.35 -12.47 -19.25
CA ILE A 37 -10.56 -12.01 -17.87
C ILE A 37 -9.30 -11.33 -17.33
N ILE A 38 -8.12 -11.96 -17.49
CA ILE A 38 -6.84 -11.36 -17.05
C ILE A 38 -6.57 -10.05 -17.82
N ALA A 39 -6.76 -10.04 -19.14
CA ALA A 39 -6.53 -8.85 -19.95
C ALA A 39 -7.45 -7.69 -19.55
N ALA A 40 -8.75 -7.93 -19.35
CA ALA A 40 -9.72 -6.91 -18.99
C ALA A 40 -9.50 -6.39 -17.56
N THR A 41 -9.16 -7.27 -16.61
CA THR A 41 -8.87 -6.87 -15.23
C THR A 41 -7.55 -6.11 -15.08
N ALA A 42 -6.63 -6.23 -16.02
CA ALA A 42 -5.39 -5.46 -16.04
C ALA A 42 -5.58 -3.99 -16.49
N ILE A 43 -6.71 -3.63 -17.11
CA ILE A 43 -6.92 -2.28 -17.66
C ILE A 43 -6.97 -1.20 -16.56
N PRO A 44 -7.74 -1.34 -15.45
CA PRO A 44 -7.77 -0.32 -14.40
C PRO A 44 -6.40 -0.03 -13.76
N PRO A 45 -5.57 -1.03 -13.38
CA PRO A 45 -4.24 -0.73 -12.85
C PRO A 45 -3.30 -0.11 -13.88
N LEU A 46 -3.40 -0.46 -15.17
CA LEU A 46 -2.62 0.22 -16.22
C LEU A 46 -2.96 1.71 -16.31
N LEU A 47 -4.23 2.08 -16.13
CA LEU A 47 -4.65 3.48 -16.09
C LEU A 47 -4.01 4.25 -14.92
N THR A 48 -3.82 3.60 -13.77
CA THR A 48 -3.16 4.22 -12.62
C THR A 48 -1.68 4.53 -12.84
N LEU A 49 -1.00 3.80 -13.75
CA LEU A 49 0.40 4.09 -14.09
C LEU A 49 0.56 5.45 -14.76
N PHE A 50 -0.44 5.92 -15.51
CA PHE A 50 -0.41 7.27 -16.09
C PHE A 50 -0.51 8.37 -15.03
N TYR A 51 -1.04 8.07 -13.85
CA TYR A 51 -1.11 9.02 -12.74
C TYR A 51 0.22 9.12 -11.96
N PHE A 52 1.07 8.09 -12.04
CA PHE A 52 2.35 8.04 -11.34
C PHE A 52 3.26 9.27 -11.57
N PRO A 53 3.50 9.75 -12.81
CA PRO A 53 4.38 10.91 -13.05
C PRO A 53 3.83 12.24 -12.50
N PHE A 54 2.54 12.33 -12.17
CA PHE A 54 1.94 13.54 -11.59
C PHE A 54 2.01 13.57 -10.07
N MET A 55 2.38 12.46 -9.43
CA MET A 55 2.45 12.34 -7.99
C MET A 55 3.79 12.89 -7.48
N ASP A 56 3.75 13.93 -6.65
CA ASP A 56 4.95 14.44 -6.00
C ASP A 56 5.58 13.37 -5.10
N GLU A 57 6.90 13.20 -5.17
CA GLU A 57 7.63 12.31 -4.26
C GLU A 57 7.42 12.71 -2.80
N SER A 58 7.38 11.72 -1.91
CA SER A 58 7.11 12.01 -0.49
C SER A 58 8.24 12.86 0.12
N PHE A 59 7.87 13.95 0.80
CA PHE A 59 8.80 14.85 1.49
C PHE A 59 9.80 14.11 2.41
N ARG A 60 9.33 13.04 3.08
CA ARG A 60 10.14 12.24 4.01
C ARG A 60 11.21 11.41 3.27
N TRP A 61 10.91 10.92 2.07
CA TRP A 61 11.87 10.17 1.25
C TRP A 61 12.92 11.11 0.64
N LEU A 62 12.51 12.30 0.18
CA LEU A 62 13.46 13.32 -0.29
C LEU A 62 14.43 13.73 0.83
N LEU A 63 13.93 13.82 2.07
CA LEU A 63 14.73 14.13 3.24
C LEU A 63 15.74 13.01 3.57
N SER A 64 15.31 11.75 3.56
CA SER A 64 16.22 10.62 3.83
C SER A 64 17.29 10.44 2.76
N LYS A 65 16.99 10.82 1.51
CA LYS A 65 17.96 10.83 0.39
C LYS A 65 18.84 12.08 0.34
N LYS A 66 18.79 12.96 1.35
CA LYS A 66 19.54 14.22 1.43
C LYS A 66 19.27 15.18 0.23
N ARG A 67 18.15 15.01 -0.49
CA ARG A 67 17.72 15.87 -1.61
C ARG A 67 16.96 17.10 -1.08
N TYR A 68 17.65 17.92 -0.31
CA TYR A 68 17.03 19.03 0.43
C TYR A 68 16.42 20.12 -0.44
N ALA A 69 17.00 20.40 -1.62
CA ALA A 69 16.48 21.40 -2.54
C ALA A 69 15.08 21.03 -3.06
N GLU A 70 14.90 19.76 -3.41
CA GLU A 70 13.62 19.25 -3.91
C GLU A 70 12.58 19.13 -2.79
N ALA A 71 13.01 18.67 -1.61
CA ALA A 71 12.15 18.66 -0.42
C ALA A 71 11.59 20.07 -0.09
N GLU A 72 12.40 21.12 -0.28
CA GLU A 72 11.94 22.50 -0.11
C GLU A 72 10.89 22.90 -1.16
N THR A 73 11.08 22.52 -2.43
CA THR A 73 10.08 22.81 -3.49
C THR A 73 8.74 22.14 -3.22
N VAL A 74 8.74 20.86 -2.83
CA VAL A 74 7.54 20.10 -2.46
C VAL A 74 6.86 20.75 -1.25
N LEU A 75 7.64 21.15 -0.24
CA LEU A 75 7.10 21.76 0.97
C LEU A 75 6.50 23.15 0.70
N ARG A 76 7.11 23.97 -0.16
CA ARG A 76 6.54 25.25 -0.63
C ARG A 76 5.24 25.02 -1.41
N ARG A 77 5.17 23.98 -2.25
CA ARG A 77 3.95 23.59 -2.98
C ARG A 77 2.82 23.20 -2.02
N ILE A 78 3.13 22.36 -1.02
CA ILE A 78 2.18 21.96 0.02
C ILE A 78 1.71 23.18 0.84
N ALA A 79 2.61 24.10 1.17
CA ALA A 79 2.26 25.32 1.92
C ALA A 79 1.31 26.22 1.12
N ARG A 80 1.57 26.40 -0.18
CA ARG A 80 0.70 27.12 -1.11
C ARG A 80 -0.69 26.49 -1.19
N ILE A 81 -0.77 25.16 -1.33
CA ILE A 81 -2.05 24.42 -1.38
C ILE A 81 -2.82 24.57 -0.06
N ASN A 82 -2.13 24.54 1.08
CA ASN A 82 -2.74 24.70 2.40
C ASN A 82 -3.05 26.17 2.77
N GLY A 83 -2.84 27.12 1.85
CA GLY A 83 -3.08 28.55 2.09
C GLY A 83 -2.23 29.14 3.20
N ARG A 84 -1.10 28.50 3.56
CA ARG A 84 -0.19 29.00 4.59
C ARG A 84 1.01 29.68 3.93
N THR A 85 1.32 30.88 4.38
CA THR A 85 2.58 31.55 4.04
C THR A 85 3.73 30.71 4.56
N PHE A 86 4.57 30.20 3.66
CA PHE A 86 5.76 29.47 4.06
C PHE A 86 6.70 30.48 4.72
N PRO A 87 6.97 30.39 6.04
CA PRO A 87 7.88 31.33 6.68
C PRO A 87 9.26 31.14 6.04
N GLU A 88 9.87 32.24 5.62
CA GLU A 88 11.22 32.30 5.05
C GLU A 88 12.29 31.82 6.05
N ASP A 89 11.88 31.66 7.32
CA ASP A 89 12.67 31.13 8.40
C ASP A 89 12.84 29.61 8.29
N LEU A 90 13.73 29.24 7.37
CA LEU A 90 14.30 27.92 7.17
C LEU A 90 15.08 27.40 8.39
N SER A 91 15.06 28.06 9.55
CA SER A 91 15.83 27.67 10.74
C SER A 91 15.66 26.19 11.09
N ARG A 92 14.43 25.68 11.11
CA ARG A 92 14.15 24.26 11.40
C ARG A 92 14.66 23.30 10.31
N PHE A 93 14.60 23.71 9.05
CA PHE A 93 15.10 22.93 7.92
C PHE A 93 16.63 22.97 7.81
N LYS A 94 17.25 24.11 8.17
CA LYS A 94 18.70 24.30 8.28
C LYS A 94 19.28 23.49 9.43
N VAL A 95 18.61 23.43 10.58
CA VAL A 95 18.97 22.55 11.70
C VAL A 95 18.90 21.09 11.24
N MET A 96 17.82 20.67 10.59
CA MET A 96 17.68 19.30 10.06
C MET A 96 18.71 18.96 8.97
N ARG A 97 19.10 19.92 8.12
CA ARG A 97 20.20 19.80 7.16
C ARG A 97 21.56 19.70 7.87
N LYS A 98 21.76 20.42 8.98
CA LYS A 98 23.02 20.46 9.74
C LYS A 98 23.22 19.18 10.54
N ASP A 99 22.20 18.72 11.25
CA ASP A 99 22.22 17.47 12.03
C ASP A 99 22.48 16.25 11.12
N ALA A 100 21.89 16.23 9.93
CA ALA A 100 22.09 15.15 8.95
C ALA A 100 23.41 15.22 8.16
N ASN A 101 24.10 16.38 8.17
CA ASN A 101 25.48 16.52 7.69
C ASN A 101 26.50 16.15 8.76
N ASP A 102 26.16 16.32 10.04
CA ASP A 102 26.97 15.86 11.17
C ASP A 102 26.95 14.32 11.30
N ASP A 103 25.81 13.70 10.97
CA ASP A 103 25.65 12.23 10.84
C ASP A 103 26.19 11.67 9.49
N SER A 104 27.16 12.35 8.89
CA SER A 104 27.71 12.07 7.54
C SER A 104 28.42 10.72 7.37
N THR A 105 28.48 9.87 8.39
CA THR A 105 29.18 8.58 8.32
C THR A 105 28.27 7.35 8.24
N LYS A 106 26.94 7.51 8.29
CA LYS A 106 26.02 6.37 8.13
C LYS A 106 25.23 6.53 6.86
N GLU A 107 25.72 5.93 5.79
CA GLU A 107 24.80 5.43 4.78
C GLU A 107 23.83 4.49 5.49
N GLU A 108 22.55 4.86 5.59
CA GLU A 108 21.51 3.96 6.06
C GLU A 108 21.37 2.81 5.07
N SER A 109 22.26 1.84 5.22
CA SER A 109 22.27 0.60 4.48
C SER A 109 21.03 -0.20 4.87
N PHE A 110 20.44 -0.95 3.94
CA PHE A 110 19.32 -1.86 4.22
C PHE A 110 19.63 -2.84 5.37
N PHE A 111 20.91 -3.07 5.67
CA PHE A 111 21.37 -3.85 6.82
C PHE A 111 21.24 -3.15 8.18
N ASP A 112 21.12 -1.82 8.23
CA ASP A 112 20.91 -1.07 9.46
C ASP A 112 19.47 -1.18 9.98
N LEU A 113 18.52 -1.46 9.07
CA LEU A 113 17.16 -1.88 9.43
C LEU A 113 17.16 -3.16 10.28
N PHE A 114 18.09 -4.07 9.96
CA PHE A 114 18.31 -5.26 10.74
C PHE A 114 19.11 -4.92 12.01
N ARG A 115 20.04 -3.96 12.01
CA ARG A 115 20.81 -3.62 13.22
C ARG A 115 19.94 -3.17 14.42
N SER A 116 18.77 -2.56 14.16
CA SER A 116 17.83 -2.14 15.19
C SER A 116 16.95 -3.28 15.72
N SER A 117 17.22 -3.73 16.96
CA SER A 117 16.50 -4.83 17.63
C SER A 117 14.98 -4.61 17.74
N SER A 118 14.55 -3.37 18.00
CA SER A 118 13.13 -3.02 18.13
C SER A 118 12.38 -3.04 16.79
N MET A 119 13.04 -2.69 15.68
CA MET A 119 12.45 -2.76 14.33
C MET A 119 12.32 -4.20 13.83
N ARG A 120 13.34 -5.05 14.09
CA ARG A 120 13.28 -6.48 13.78
C ARG A 120 12.10 -7.16 14.48
N PHE A 121 11.92 -6.93 15.78
CA PHE A 121 10.83 -7.55 16.53
C PHE A 121 9.45 -7.15 15.97
N ARG A 122 9.23 -5.85 15.73
CA ARG A 122 7.97 -5.35 15.12
C ARG A 122 7.71 -5.96 13.75
N SER A 123 8.75 -6.09 12.92
CA SER A 123 8.64 -6.69 11.59
C SER A 123 8.29 -8.18 11.68
N ILE A 124 8.97 -8.94 12.55
CA ILE A 124 8.68 -10.37 12.76
C ILE A 124 7.24 -10.57 13.24
N VAL A 125 6.78 -9.78 14.20
CA VAL A 125 5.39 -9.86 14.70
C VAL A 125 4.40 -9.57 13.57
N LEU A 126 4.67 -8.54 12.74
CA LEU A 126 3.82 -8.21 11.61
C LEU A 126 3.78 -9.34 10.56
N TYR A 127 4.93 -9.90 10.21
CA TYR A 127 5.02 -11.02 9.26
C TYR A 127 4.36 -12.28 9.80
N TYR A 128 4.53 -12.58 11.09
CA TYR A 128 3.88 -13.71 11.74
C TYR A 128 2.36 -13.55 11.76
N ALA A 129 1.87 -12.36 12.12
CA ALA A 129 0.44 -12.07 12.07
C ALA A 129 -0.13 -12.24 10.65
N TRP A 130 0.58 -11.76 9.63
CA TRP A 130 0.23 -11.95 8.22
C TRP A 130 0.21 -13.42 7.81
N PHE A 131 1.19 -14.20 8.27
CA PHE A 131 1.27 -15.64 8.01
C PHE A 131 0.08 -16.38 8.61
N VAL A 132 -0.25 -16.14 9.88
CA VAL A 132 -1.41 -16.75 10.55
C VAL A 132 -2.71 -16.37 9.87
N ALA A 133 -2.87 -15.09 9.51
CA ALA A 133 -4.04 -14.62 8.78
C ALA A 133 -4.19 -15.30 7.41
N SER A 134 -3.08 -15.50 6.69
CA SER A 134 -3.06 -16.20 5.39
C SER A 134 -3.42 -17.68 5.56
N LEU A 135 -2.86 -18.35 6.56
CA LEU A 135 -3.16 -19.74 6.86
C LEU A 135 -4.65 -19.94 7.19
N LEU A 136 -5.22 -19.05 8.01
CA LEU A 136 -6.65 -19.05 8.33
C LEU A 136 -7.50 -18.81 7.09
N TYR A 137 -7.13 -17.83 6.25
CA TYR A 137 -7.84 -17.52 5.02
C TYR A 137 -7.88 -18.72 4.06
N TYR A 138 -6.73 -19.34 3.78
CA TYR A 138 -6.68 -20.52 2.91
C TYR A 138 -7.34 -21.74 3.55
N GLY A 139 -7.19 -21.93 4.86
CA GLY A 139 -7.86 -23.01 5.59
C GLY A 139 -9.38 -22.93 5.47
N ILE A 140 -9.96 -21.75 5.70
CA ILE A 140 -11.39 -21.50 5.52
C ILE A 140 -11.78 -21.66 4.05
N THR A 141 -11.00 -21.11 3.12
CA THR A 141 -11.31 -21.18 1.68
C THR A 141 -11.36 -22.62 1.19
N LEU A 142 -10.36 -23.44 1.52
CA LEU A 142 -10.30 -24.85 1.12
C LEU A 142 -11.44 -25.68 1.72
N HIS A 143 -11.76 -25.46 3.00
CA HIS A 143 -12.93 -26.10 3.63
C HIS A 143 -14.25 -25.64 2.99
N SER A 144 -14.38 -24.35 2.67
CA SER A 144 -15.58 -23.81 2.04
C SER A 144 -15.81 -24.35 0.64
N THR A 145 -14.73 -24.59 -0.13
CA THR A 145 -14.81 -25.21 -1.46
C THR A 145 -15.19 -26.68 -1.38
N ALA A 146 -14.74 -27.42 -0.36
CA ALA A 146 -15.15 -28.80 -0.15
C ALA A 146 -16.66 -28.90 0.15
N ILE A 147 -17.17 -28.02 1.01
CA ILE A 147 -18.61 -27.95 1.33
C ILE A 147 -19.42 -27.51 0.10
N SER A 148 -18.93 -26.54 -0.66
CA SER A 148 -19.61 -26.06 -1.88
C SER A 148 -19.65 -27.12 -2.98
N GLY A 149 -18.58 -27.92 -3.12
CA GLY A 149 -18.54 -29.06 -4.02
C GLY A 149 -19.59 -30.11 -3.65
N CYS A 150 -19.66 -30.51 -2.38
CA CYS A 150 -20.68 -31.45 -1.92
C CYS A 150 -22.11 -30.95 -2.09
N LEU A 151 -22.38 -29.66 -1.89
CA LEU A 151 -23.72 -29.09 -2.12
C LEU A 151 -24.12 -29.13 -3.60
N LEU A 152 -23.18 -28.90 -4.51
CA LEU A 152 -23.42 -29.00 -5.96
C LEU A 152 -23.64 -30.46 -6.38
N GLU A 153 -22.87 -31.41 -5.86
CA GLU A 153 -23.04 -32.83 -6.15
C GLU A 153 -24.35 -33.40 -5.57
N PHE A 154 -24.71 -33.02 -4.34
CA PHE A 154 -26.00 -33.34 -3.75
C PHE A 154 -27.17 -32.77 -4.57
N SER A 155 -27.02 -31.55 -5.11
CA SER A 155 -28.02 -30.95 -6.01
C SER A 155 -28.13 -31.66 -7.38
N ILE A 156 -27.11 -32.43 -7.79
CA ILE A 156 -27.09 -33.23 -9.02
C ILE A 156 -27.44 -34.71 -8.74
N GLY A 157 -27.62 -35.09 -7.47
CA GLY A 157 -28.03 -36.43 -7.06
C GLY A 157 -26.91 -37.48 -7.04
N LEU A 158 -25.65 -37.06 -6.94
CA LEU A 158 -24.51 -37.95 -6.72
C LEU A 158 -24.16 -37.94 -5.21
N ASP A 159 -24.04 -39.13 -4.61
CA ASP A 159 -23.66 -39.27 -3.20
C ASP A 159 -22.19 -38.85 -3.00
N CYS A 160 -21.94 -37.94 -2.04
CA CYS A 160 -20.59 -37.56 -1.62
C CYS A 160 -19.89 -38.77 -0.99
N GLY A 161 -18.88 -39.32 -1.67
CA GLY A 161 -17.96 -40.35 -1.15
C GLY A 161 -16.74 -39.78 -0.46
#